data_AF-S0F294-F1
#
_entry.id   AF-S0F294-F1
#
_cell.length_a   1.000
_cell.length_b   1.000
_cell.length_c   1.000
_cell.angle_alpha   90.00
_cell.angle_beta   90.00
_cell.angle_gamma   90.00
#
_symmetry.space_group_name_H-M   'P 1'
#
loop_
_entity.id
_entity.type
_entity.pdbx_description
1 polymer ?
#
loop_
_entity_poly.entity_id
_entity_poly.type
_entity_poly.pdbx_seq_one_letter_code
_entity_poly.pdbx_strand_id
1 'polypeptide(L)'
;PYTYTDPPDTEVRNQKLVDEVMSLLKTPEALNEFRLLSSKFRDGSCSGQAYYEHCQCAMLSSFYNLFPELLAMLPDISKQQELYLVHKQHLNSLPPAERKSVPALEVCKVCKQILITADLKSHQQAHELTKNFPVLGSSASNTHRN
;
A
#
# COMPACT_ATOMS: atom_id res chain seq x y z
N PRO A 1 16.24 8.06 -4.35
CA PRO A 1 15.19 7.25 -3.68
C PRO A 1 13.88 7.51 -4.39
N TYR A 2 13.07 6.48 -4.67
CA TYR A 2 11.75 6.68 -5.28
C TYR A 2 10.74 7.09 -4.22
N THR A 3 9.81 7.96 -4.58
CA THR A 3 8.64 8.30 -3.75
C THR A 3 7.48 7.40 -4.14
N TYR A 4 6.59 7.13 -3.19
CA TYR A 4 5.32 6.47 -3.46
C TYR A 4 4.53 7.25 -4.53
N THR A 5 3.85 6.52 -5.41
CA THR A 5 2.95 7.04 -6.44
C THR A 5 1.57 6.44 -6.23
N ASP A 6 0.55 7.29 -6.14
CA ASP A 6 -0.81 6.84 -5.97
C ASP A 6 -1.26 5.90 -7.10
N PRO A 7 -2.06 4.85 -6.78
CA PRO A 7 -2.71 4.07 -7.80
C PRO A 7 -3.78 4.90 -8.55
N PRO A 8 -4.21 4.45 -9.74
CA PRO A 8 -5.35 5.06 -10.44
C PRO A 8 -6.59 5.12 -9.54
N ASP A 9 -7.35 6.21 -9.66
CA ASP A 9 -8.60 6.46 -8.92
C ASP A 9 -8.43 6.40 -7.38
N THR A 10 -7.27 6.81 -6.87
CA THR A 10 -6.89 6.75 -5.43
C THR A 10 -7.96 7.30 -4.49
N GLU A 11 -8.62 8.41 -4.82
CA GLU A 11 -9.67 8.99 -3.98
C GLU A 11 -10.88 8.05 -3.81
N VAL A 12 -11.36 7.48 -4.92
CA VAL A 12 -12.51 6.56 -4.93
C VAL A 12 -12.15 5.25 -4.23
N ARG A 13 -10.95 4.73 -4.49
CA ARG A 13 -10.46 3.49 -3.88
C ARG A 13 -10.23 3.63 -2.38
N ASN A 14 -9.63 4.74 -1.95
CA ASN A 14 -9.43 5.04 -0.54
C ASN A 14 -10.78 5.18 0.18
N GLN A 15 -11.74 5.90 -0.41
CA GLN A 15 -13.07 6.04 0.17
C GLN A 15 -13.75 4.68 0.34
N LYS A 16 -13.72 3.85 -0.71
CA LYS A 16 -14.27 2.48 -0.66
C LYS A 16 -13.59 1.63 0.41
N LEU A 17 -12.26 1.65 0.50
CA LEU A 17 -11.51 0.91 1.51
C LEU A 17 -11.88 1.35 2.92
N VAL A 18 -11.99 2.66 3.15
CA VAL A 18 -12.44 3.21 4.44
C VAL A 18 -13.85 2.74 4.75
N ASP A 19 -14.78 2.82 3.82
CA ASP A 19 -16.17 2.39 4.03
C ASP A 19 -16.28 0.91 4.37
N GLU A 20 -15.52 0.05 3.66
CA GLU A 20 -15.48 -1.40 3.92
C GLU A 20 -14.89 -1.70 5.30
N VAL A 21 -13.77 -1.07 5.67
CA VAL A 21 -13.18 -1.22 7.01
C VAL A 21 -14.12 -0.73 8.10
N MET A 22 -14.77 0.43 7.92
CA MET A 22 -15.75 0.97 8.86
C MET A 22 -16.95 0.03 9.04
N SER A 23 -17.40 -0.63 7.97
CA SER A 23 -18.51 -1.59 8.04
C SER A 23 -18.16 -2.86 8.82
N LEU A 24 -16.88 -3.25 8.82
CA LEU A 24 -16.36 -4.40 9.57
C LEU A 24 -16.11 -4.05 11.05
N LEU A 25 -15.61 -2.83 11.30
CA LEU A 25 -15.31 -2.30 12.63
C LEU A 25 -16.55 -1.66 13.24
N LYS A 26 -17.45 -2.50 13.75
CA LYS A 26 -18.80 -2.11 14.22
C LYS A 26 -18.84 -1.19 15.45
N THR A 27 -17.71 -0.87 16.07
CA THR A 27 -17.64 0.02 17.24
C THR A 27 -16.62 1.14 17.03
N PRO A 28 -16.87 2.35 17.58
CA PRO A 28 -15.92 3.44 17.56
C PRO A 28 -14.56 3.07 18.17
N GLU A 29 -14.56 2.24 19.20
CA GLU A 29 -13.34 1.78 19.88
C GLU A 29 -12.48 0.93 18.96
N ALA A 30 -13.08 -0.02 18.23
CA ALA A 30 -12.36 -0.88 17.28
C ALA A 30 -11.79 -0.04 16.12
N LEU A 31 -12.53 0.94 15.64
CA LEU A 31 -12.06 1.88 14.63
C LEU A 31 -10.87 2.72 15.13
N ASN A 32 -10.95 3.25 16.36
CA ASN A 32 -9.89 4.04 16.95
C ASN A 32 -8.62 3.20 17.18
N GLU A 33 -8.78 1.96 17.61
CA GLU A 33 -7.68 1.00 17.76
C GLU A 33 -7.00 0.73 16.40
N PHE A 34 -7.80 0.46 15.36
CA PHE A 34 -7.30 0.23 14.01
C PHE A 34 -6.51 1.44 13.48
N ARG A 35 -7.05 2.66 13.67
CA ARG A 35 -6.36 3.91 13.29
C ARG A 35 -5.05 4.11 14.05
N LEU A 36 -5.05 3.83 15.36
CA LEU A 36 -3.88 3.94 16.22
C LEU A 36 -2.78 2.99 15.77
N LEU A 37 -3.11 1.70 15.55
CA LEU A 37 -2.14 0.72 15.08
C LEU A 37 -1.66 1.01 13.66
N SER A 38 -2.53 1.49 12.78
CA SER A 38 -2.14 1.97 11.45
C SER A 38 -1.12 3.11 11.53
N SER A 39 -1.29 4.05 12.46
CA SER A 39 -0.34 5.13 12.70
C SER A 39 0.99 4.59 13.22
N LYS A 40 0.96 3.75 14.26
CA LYS A 40 2.15 3.13 14.85
C LYS A 40 2.94 2.29 13.85
N PHE A 41 2.25 1.64 12.92
CA PHE A 41 2.93 0.88 11.89
C PHE A 41 3.69 1.81 10.93
N ARG A 42 3.04 2.90 10.48
CA ARG A 42 3.66 3.90 9.60
C ARG A 42 4.84 4.62 10.25
N ASP A 43 4.75 4.95 11.54
CA ASP A 43 5.84 5.59 12.28
C ASP A 43 6.95 4.62 12.73
N GLY A 44 6.75 3.31 12.56
CA GLY A 44 7.73 2.27 12.88
C GLY A 44 7.69 1.75 14.32
N SER A 45 6.78 2.26 15.16
CA SER A 45 6.56 1.76 16.53
C SER A 45 5.83 0.41 16.58
N CYS A 46 5.29 -0.05 15.45
CA CYS A 46 4.65 -1.36 15.28
C CYS A 46 5.31 -2.11 14.12
N SER A 47 5.59 -3.41 14.30
CA SER A 47 6.15 -4.25 13.25
C SER A 47 5.10 -4.65 12.23
N GLY A 48 5.53 -4.97 11.02
CA GLY A 48 4.67 -5.49 9.95
C GLY A 48 3.93 -6.75 10.38
N GLN A 49 4.56 -7.64 11.14
CA GLN A 49 3.91 -8.85 11.66
C GLN A 49 2.73 -8.51 12.59
N ALA A 50 2.96 -7.63 13.57
CA ALA A 50 1.92 -7.26 14.52
C ALA A 50 0.76 -6.51 13.84
N TYR A 51 1.07 -5.61 12.90
CA TYR A 51 0.04 -4.90 12.14
C TYR A 51 -0.74 -5.83 11.21
N TYR A 52 -0.06 -6.79 10.58
CA TYR A 52 -0.70 -7.80 9.72
C TYR A 52 -1.70 -8.68 10.49
N GLU A 53 -1.29 -9.20 11.66
CA GLU A 53 -2.16 -9.99 12.54
C GLU A 53 -3.36 -9.18 13.02
N HIS A 54 -3.15 -7.90 13.37
CA HIS A 54 -4.26 -7.02 13.71
C HIS A 54 -5.24 -6.84 12.55
N CYS A 55 -4.75 -6.66 11.31
CA CYS A 55 -5.60 -6.59 10.12
C CYS A 55 -6.39 -7.89 9.91
N GLN A 56 -5.80 -9.06 10.16
CA GLN A 56 -6.51 -10.35 10.08
C GLN A 56 -7.66 -10.42 11.08
N CYS A 57 -7.41 -10.03 12.33
CA CYS A 57 -8.44 -9.99 13.38
C CYS A 57 -9.54 -8.97 13.08
N ALA A 58 -9.17 -7.80 12.56
CA ALA A 58 -10.10 -6.71 12.23
C ALA A 58 -11.02 -7.05 11.03
N MET A 59 -10.48 -7.70 10.00
CA MET A 59 -11.18 -7.91 8.74
C MET A 59 -11.81 -9.30 8.60
N LEU A 60 -11.38 -10.27 9.40
CA LEU A 60 -11.90 -11.64 9.44
C LEU A 60 -12.00 -12.27 8.04
N SER A 61 -13.19 -12.70 7.62
CA SER A 61 -13.44 -13.33 6.33
C SER A 61 -13.19 -12.42 5.12
N SER A 62 -13.21 -11.10 5.32
CA SER A 62 -12.92 -10.12 4.26
C SER A 62 -11.42 -9.83 4.11
N PHE A 63 -10.57 -10.36 5.00
CA PHE A 63 -9.15 -10.05 5.04
C PHE A 63 -8.44 -10.22 3.68
N TYR A 64 -8.58 -11.38 3.04
CA TYR A 64 -7.87 -11.65 1.78
C TYR A 64 -8.32 -10.78 0.62
N ASN A 65 -9.54 -10.23 0.66
CA ASN A 65 -10.05 -9.35 -0.38
C ASN A 65 -9.63 -7.89 -0.14
N LEU A 66 -9.57 -7.45 1.12
CA LEU A 66 -9.29 -6.06 1.49
C LEU A 66 -7.81 -5.76 1.68
N PHE A 67 -7.06 -6.71 2.25
CA PHE A 67 -5.67 -6.47 2.62
C PHE A 67 -4.77 -6.08 1.42
N PRO A 68 -4.89 -6.69 0.23
CA PRO A 68 -4.10 -6.26 -0.93
C PRO A 68 -4.33 -4.79 -1.31
N GLU A 69 -5.56 -4.31 -1.21
CA GLU A 69 -5.90 -2.90 -1.45
C GLU A 69 -5.31 -1.99 -0.37
N LEU A 70 -5.48 -2.35 0.90
CA LEU A 70 -4.87 -1.62 2.01
C LEU A 70 -3.36 -1.50 1.86
N LEU A 71 -2.69 -2.58 1.46
CA LEU A 71 -1.25 -2.60 1.26
C LEU A 71 -0.83 -1.70 0.09
N ALA A 72 -1.53 -1.78 -1.05
CA ALA A 72 -1.24 -0.94 -2.21
C ALA A 72 -1.46 0.56 -1.93
N MET A 73 -2.41 0.90 -1.06
CA MET A 73 -2.75 2.27 -0.66
C MET A 73 -1.87 2.86 0.45
N LEU A 74 -0.94 2.07 1.01
CA LEU A 74 -0.03 2.54 2.05
C LEU A 74 1.04 3.47 1.44
N PRO A 75 1.10 4.76 1.83
CA PRO A 75 1.91 5.76 1.13
C PRO A 75 3.39 5.77 1.55
N ASP A 76 3.98 4.58 1.72
CA ASP A 76 5.39 4.40 2.05
C ASP A 76 5.89 3.06 1.47
N ILE A 77 6.81 3.13 0.51
CA ILE A 77 7.35 1.96 -0.20
C ILE A 77 8.07 1.00 0.76
N SER A 78 8.79 1.51 1.76
CA SER A 78 9.52 0.66 2.72
C SER A 78 8.55 -0.12 3.59
N LYS A 79 7.48 0.54 4.05
CA LYS A 79 6.42 -0.09 4.85
C LYS A 79 5.57 -1.05 4.02
N GLN A 80 5.35 -0.75 2.74
CA GLN A 80 4.74 -1.71 1.82
C GLN A 80 5.57 -2.98 1.68
N GLN A 81 6.88 -2.85 1.49
CA GLN A 81 7.79 -4.01 1.41
C GLN A 81 7.76 -4.84 2.69
N GLU A 82 7.82 -4.19 3.86
CA GLU A 82 7.74 -4.86 5.17
C GLU A 82 6.48 -5.74 5.28
N LEU A 83 5.30 -5.17 4.99
CA LEU A 83 4.04 -5.91 5.04
C LEU A 83 3.91 -6.97 3.93
N TYR A 84 4.40 -6.68 2.73
CA TYR A 84 4.34 -7.61 1.62
C TYR A 84 5.10 -8.91 1.92
N LEU A 85 6.25 -8.83 2.58
CA LEU A 85 7.02 -10.01 2.98
C LEU A 85 6.22 -10.89 3.97
N VAL A 86 5.59 -10.27 4.98
CA VAL A 86 4.72 -10.96 5.93
C VAL A 86 3.55 -11.63 5.20
N HIS A 87 2.86 -10.88 4.33
CA HIS A 87 1.74 -11.38 3.55
C HIS A 87 2.13 -12.57 2.67
N LYS A 88 3.26 -12.47 1.96
CA LYS A 88 3.76 -13.53 1.09
C LYS A 88 4.12 -14.79 1.88
N GLN A 89 4.75 -14.64 3.06
CA GLN A 89 5.03 -15.77 3.94
C GLN A 89 3.74 -16.45 4.39
N HIS A 90 2.72 -15.66 4.76
CA HIS A 90 1.40 -16.17 5.11
C HIS A 90 0.72 -16.89 3.94
N LEU A 91 0.70 -16.30 2.74
CA LEU A 91 0.13 -16.96 1.56
C LEU A 91 0.81 -18.30 1.24
N ASN A 92 2.12 -18.42 1.50
CA ASN A 92 2.86 -19.66 1.30
C ASN A 92 2.46 -20.78 2.26
N SER A 93 1.90 -20.46 3.43
CA SER A 93 1.37 -21.45 4.37
C SER A 93 -0.06 -21.92 4.01
N LEU A 94 -0.78 -21.17 3.19
CA LEU A 94 -2.14 -21.52 2.75
C LEU A 94 -2.15 -22.63 1.69
N PRO A 95 -3.24 -23.43 1.63
CA PRO A 95 -3.49 -24.36 0.54
C PRO A 95 -3.48 -23.67 -0.84
N PRO A 96 -3.03 -24.36 -1.91
CA PRO A 96 -2.93 -23.76 -3.24
C PRO A 96 -4.25 -23.17 -3.78
N ALA A 97 -5.40 -23.74 -3.42
CA ALA A 97 -6.71 -23.26 -3.86
C ALA A 97 -7.04 -21.89 -3.24
N GLU A 98 -6.84 -21.74 -1.92
CA GLU A 98 -7.07 -20.48 -1.21
C GLU A 98 -6.10 -19.40 -1.69
N ARG A 99 -4.81 -19.74 -1.84
CA ARG A 99 -3.80 -18.81 -2.35
C ARG A 99 -4.18 -18.21 -3.71
N LYS A 100 -4.76 -18.99 -4.61
CA LYS A 100 -5.19 -18.53 -5.94
C LYS A 100 -6.38 -17.58 -5.92
N SER A 101 -7.16 -17.59 -4.84
CA SER A 101 -8.31 -16.69 -4.69
C SER A 101 -7.94 -15.29 -4.18
N VAL A 102 -6.74 -15.14 -3.61
CA VAL A 102 -6.25 -13.85 -3.10
C VAL A 102 -5.81 -12.97 -4.28
N PRO A 103 -6.24 -11.69 -4.36
CA PRO A 103 -5.75 -10.75 -5.36
C PRO A 103 -4.22 -10.67 -5.38
N ALA A 104 -3.65 -10.81 -6.57
CA ALA A 104 -2.20 -10.83 -6.74
C ALA A 104 -1.59 -9.44 -6.62
N LEU A 105 -0.53 -9.36 -5.81
CA LEU A 105 0.31 -8.18 -5.62
C LEU A 105 1.64 -8.35 -6.35
N GLU A 106 2.10 -7.28 -6.96
CA GLU A 106 3.31 -7.23 -7.77
C GLU A 106 4.31 -6.23 -7.19
N VAL A 107 5.60 -6.58 -7.25
CA VAL A 107 6.68 -5.68 -6.83
C VAL A 107 7.19 -4.94 -8.07
N CYS A 108 7.07 -3.62 -8.10
CA CYS A 108 7.64 -2.83 -9.18
C CYS A 108 9.17 -3.04 -9.23
N LYS A 109 9.69 -3.47 -10.38
CA LYS A 109 11.13 -3.77 -10.54
C LYS A 109 12.01 -2.52 -10.42
N VAL A 110 11.46 -1.35 -10.74
CA VAL A 110 12.14 -0.05 -10.77
C VAL A 110 12.18 0.60 -9.39
N CYS A 111 11.02 0.87 -8.79
CA CYS A 111 10.91 1.63 -7.54
C CYS A 111 10.66 0.78 -6.28
N LYS A 112 10.38 -0.51 -6.43
CA LYS A 112 9.97 -1.43 -5.36
C LYS A 112 8.63 -1.11 -4.71
N GLN A 113 7.81 -0.22 -5.27
CA GLN A 113 6.42 -0.06 -4.82
C GLN A 113 5.65 -1.37 -4.98
N ILE A 114 4.79 -1.68 -4.02
CA ILE A 114 3.86 -2.81 -4.09
C ILE A 114 2.58 -2.34 -4.76
N LEU A 115 2.12 -3.08 -5.75
CA LEU A 115 0.98 -2.72 -6.59
C LEU A 115 0.02 -3.89 -6.66
N ILE A 116 -1.27 -3.61 -6.83
CA ILE A 116 -2.17 -4.64 -7.36
C ILE A 116 -1.81 -4.88 -8.81
N THR A 117 -1.90 -6.14 -9.26
CA THR A 117 -1.52 -6.56 -10.62
C THR A 117 -2.15 -5.66 -11.72
N ALA A 118 -3.39 -5.21 -11.52
CA ALA A 118 -4.10 -4.34 -12.47
C ALA A 118 -3.41 -2.96 -12.67
N ASP A 119 -2.71 -2.45 -11.65
CA ASP A 119 -2.07 -1.14 -11.66
C ASP A 119 -0.64 -1.18 -12.22
N LEU A 120 -0.08 -2.37 -12.40
CA LEU A 120 1.33 -2.52 -12.79
C LEU A 120 1.65 -1.85 -14.12
N LYS A 121 0.77 -1.97 -15.11
CA LYS A 121 1.00 -1.44 -16.45
C LYS A 121 1.02 0.09 -16.47
N SER A 122 0.02 0.73 -15.84
CA SER A 122 -0.05 2.20 -15.77
C SER A 122 1.11 2.76 -14.96
N HIS A 123 1.48 2.10 -13.86
CA HIS A 123 2.65 2.49 -13.05
C HIS A 123 3.96 2.39 -13.84
N GLN A 124 4.16 1.32 -14.62
CA GLN A 124 5.34 1.19 -15.48
C GLN A 124 5.41 2.30 -16.55
N GLN A 125 4.27 2.67 -17.15
CA GLN A 125 4.23 3.77 -18.10
C GLN A 125 4.65 5.10 -17.48
N ALA A 126 4.29 5.36 -16.22
CA ALA A 126 4.74 6.56 -15.50
C ALA A 126 6.28 6.61 -15.35
N HIS A 127 6.93 5.47 -15.10
CA HIS A 127 8.39 5.38 -15.10
C HIS A 127 8.99 5.68 -16.48
N GLU A 128 8.42 5.15 -17.56
CA GLU A 128 8.92 5.40 -18.92
C GLU A 128 8.77 6.88 -19.32
N LEU A 129 7.65 7.52 -18.97
CA LEU A 129 7.47 8.96 -19.20
C LEU A 129 8.49 9.79 -18.42
N THR A 130 8.74 9.46 -17.14
CA THR A 130 9.72 10.17 -16.30
C THR A 130 11.15 9.99 -16.81
N LYS A 131 11.50 8.83 -17.37
CA LYS A 131 12.81 8.59 -17.99
C LYS A 131 13.00 9.41 -19.26
N ASN A 132 11.98 9.49 -20.10
CA ASN A 132 12.04 10.20 -21.38
C ASN A 132 11.90 11.72 -21.22
N PHE A 133 11.19 12.16 -20.18
CA PHE A 133 10.92 13.55 -19.86
C PHE A 133 11.16 13.79 -18.37
N PRO A 134 12.44 13.82 -17.92
CA PRO A 134 12.75 14.12 -16.54
C PRO A 134 12.15 15.47 -16.17
N VAL A 135 11.50 15.54 -15.00
CA VAL A 135 10.93 16.78 -14.48
C VAL A 135 12.02 17.83 -14.48
N LEU A 136 11.83 18.89 -15.28
CA LEU A 136 12.68 20.07 -15.24
C LEU A 136 12.46 20.71 -13.86
N GLY A 137 13.37 20.43 -12.93
CA GLY A 137 13.35 21.06 -11.61
C GLY A 137 13.28 22.57 -11.79
N SER A 138 12.40 23.22 -11.01
CA SER A 138 12.21 24.67 -10.94
C SER A 138 13.55 25.38 -10.72
N SER A 139 14.26 25.65 -11.81
CA SER A 139 15.41 26.52 -11.85
C SER A 139 14.88 27.92 -12.12
N ALA A 140 14.22 28.49 -11.12
CA ALA A 140 13.99 29.94 -11.07
C ALA A 140 15.18 30.57 -10.36
N SER A 141 16.10 31.03 -11.19
CA SER A 141 17.24 31.87 -10.92
C SER A 141 16.91 33.09 -10.03
N ASN A 142 17.78 33.41 -9.08
CA ASN A 142 18.21 34.80 -8.87
C ASN A 142 19.59 34.79 -8.17
N THR A 143 20.69 34.79 -8.93
CA THR A 143 21.45 35.97 -9.39
C THR A 143 22.63 36.29 -8.46
N HIS A 144 23.83 35.98 -8.96
CA HIS A 144 25.09 36.60 -8.56
C HIS A 144 25.11 38.09 -8.97
N ARG A 145 25.85 38.91 -8.20
CA ARG A 145 26.29 40.33 -8.37
C ARG A 145 25.54 41.29 -7.43
N ASN A 146 26.18 42.14 -6.62
CA ASN A 146 27.55 42.67 -6.60
C ASN A 146 28.28 42.39 -5.28
#